data_AF-A0A2E8VB07-F1
#
_entry.id   AF-A0A2E8VB07-F1
#
_cell.length_a   1.000
_cell.length_b   1.000
_cell.length_c   1.000
_cell.angle_alpha   90.00
_cell.angle_beta   90.00
_cell.angle_gamma   90.00
#
_symmetry.space_group_name_H-M   'P 1'
#
loop_
_entity.id
_entity.type
_entity.pdbx_description
1 polymer ?
#
loop_
_entity_poly.entity_id
_entity_poly.type
_entity_poly.pdbx_seq_one_letter_code
_entity_poly.pdbx_strand_id
1 'polypeptide(L)'
;PKEILHERIKSRIKIMLNQGLEKEARKLYQYKNNIAMQTIGYKEWFDFFDKKISKEEVENQIVKNTNRYAKKQLTWFKKNFKYNFINEIKVQSIINDLSTSEKFKYSLNN
;
A
#
# COMPACT_ATOMS: atom_id res chain seq x y z
N PRO A 1 -17.46 -1.94 -4.23
CA PRO A 1 -16.09 -2.52 -4.09
C PRO A 1 -14.95 -1.55 -4.44
N LYS A 2 -14.99 -0.89 -5.60
CA LYS A 2 -13.93 0.04 -6.04
C LYS A 2 -13.88 1.33 -5.19
N GLU A 3 -15.04 1.84 -4.80
CA GLU A 3 -15.17 3.02 -3.93
C GLU A 3 -14.59 2.77 -2.54
N ILE A 4 -14.96 1.66 -1.90
CA ILE A 4 -14.41 1.24 -0.59
C ILE A 4 -12.88 1.14 -0.63
N LEU A 5 -12.32 0.60 -1.71
CA LEU A 5 -10.86 0.52 -1.88
C LEU A 5 -10.23 1.93 -1.97
N HIS A 6 -10.83 2.84 -2.74
CA HIS A 6 -10.36 4.22 -2.85
C HIS A 6 -10.42 4.95 -1.50
N GLU A 7 -11.50 4.76 -0.74
CA GLU A 7 -11.67 5.34 0.61
C GLU A 7 -10.60 4.84 1.57
N ARG A 8 -10.34 3.52 1.59
CA ARG A 8 -9.29 2.94 2.43
C ARG A 8 -7.90 3.40 2.05
N ILE A 9 -7.62 3.54 0.75
CA ILE A 9 -6.35 4.11 0.27
C ILE A 9 -6.19 5.53 0.78
N LYS A 10 -7.21 6.39 0.63
CA LYS A 10 -7.18 7.76 1.16
C LYS A 10 -6.96 7.80 2.67
N SER A 11 -7.70 6.97 3.42
CA SER A 11 -7.58 6.86 4.87
C SER A 11 -6.16 6.45 5.30
N ARG A 12 -5.60 5.42 4.67
CA ARG A 12 -4.21 4.97 4.94
C ARG A 12 -3.19 6.07 4.65
N ILE A 13 -3.34 6.78 3.53
CA ILE A 13 -2.42 7.87 3.17
C ILE A 13 -2.49 8.99 4.20
N LYS A 14 -3.69 9.37 4.63
CA LYS A 14 -3.88 10.38 5.68
C LYS A 14 -3.21 9.98 6.99
N ILE A 15 -3.31 8.69 7.37
CA ILE A 15 -2.58 8.14 8.53
C ILE A 15 -1.07 8.27 8.33
N MET A 16 -0.52 7.87 7.18
CA MET A 16 0.92 7.98 6.89
C MET A 16 1.42 9.43 6.97
N LEU A 17 0.65 10.39 6.42
CA LEU A 17 0.97 11.81 6.49
C LEU A 17 1.01 12.30 7.94
N ASN A 18 -0.01 11.95 8.74
CA ASN A 18 -0.09 12.29 10.15
C ASN A 18 1.03 11.66 10.99
N GLN A 19 1.49 10.47 10.61
CA GLN A 19 2.61 9.77 11.25
C GLN A 19 3.99 10.33 10.87
N GLY A 20 4.05 11.33 9.99
CA GLY A 20 5.29 12.04 9.70
C GLY A 20 6.03 11.56 8.46
N LEU A 21 5.32 11.03 7.46
CA LEU A 21 5.90 10.67 6.15
C LEU A 21 6.76 11.81 5.54
N GLU A 22 6.33 13.08 5.68
CA GLU A 22 7.13 14.23 5.24
C GLU A 22 8.51 14.28 5.93
N LYS A 23 8.53 14.06 7.25
CA LYS A 23 9.77 14.12 8.05
C LYS A 23 10.71 12.98 7.66
N GLU A 24 10.18 11.80 7.43
CA GLU A 24 10.93 10.65 6.93
C GLU A 24 11.52 10.92 5.54
N ALA A 25 10.69 11.41 4.61
CA ALA A 25 11.13 11.76 3.27
C ALA A 25 12.25 12.82 3.27
N ARG A 26 12.19 13.83 4.15
CA ARG A 26 13.27 14.83 4.28
C ARG A 26 14.61 14.20 4.67
N LYS A 27 14.61 13.24 5.59
CA LYS A 27 15.83 12.53 6.02
C LYS A 27 16.42 11.68 4.90
N LEU A 28 15.55 11.08 4.08
CA LEU A 28 15.92 10.18 3.00
C LEU A 28 16.20 10.90 1.67
N TYR A 29 15.95 12.21 1.56
CA TYR A 29 16.08 12.96 0.32
C TYR A 29 17.49 12.92 -0.30
N GLN A 30 18.54 12.84 0.53
CA GLN A 30 19.91 12.66 0.07
C GLN A 30 20.10 11.39 -0.78
N TYR A 31 19.24 10.39 -0.60
CA TYR A 31 19.25 9.11 -1.32
C TYR A 31 18.26 9.06 -2.49
N LYS A 32 17.68 10.20 -2.92
CA LYS A 32 16.58 10.24 -3.91
C LYS A 32 16.85 9.51 -5.24
N ASN A 33 18.12 9.39 -5.63
CA ASN A 33 18.54 8.72 -6.87
C ASN A 33 18.60 7.19 -6.75
N ASN A 34 18.46 6.62 -5.55
CA ASN A 34 18.41 5.17 -5.36
C ASN A 34 17.07 4.62 -5.84
N ILE A 35 17.11 3.44 -6.49
CA ILE A 35 15.91 2.76 -7.02
C ILE A 35 14.87 2.51 -5.92
N ALA A 36 15.30 2.14 -4.72
CA ALA A 36 14.42 1.92 -3.57
C ALA A 36 13.65 3.19 -3.15
N MET A 37 14.22 4.36 -3.41
CA MET A 37 13.65 5.66 -3.03
C MET A 37 12.68 6.20 -4.10
N GLN A 38 12.48 5.49 -5.21
CA GLN A 38 11.47 5.81 -6.23
C GLN A 38 10.07 5.23 -5.92
N THR A 39 9.85 4.83 -4.67
CA THR A 39 8.58 4.28 -4.19
C THR A 39 7.52 5.37 -3.99
N ILE A 40 6.24 4.99 -4.16
CA ILE A 40 5.09 5.89 -3.99
C ILE A 40 5.06 6.38 -2.54
N GLY A 41 4.87 7.68 -2.36
CA GLY A 41 5.02 8.39 -1.09
C GLY A 41 6.27 9.25 -1.12
N TYR A 42 7.45 8.63 -1.19
CA TYR A 42 8.72 9.33 -1.19
C TYR A 42 8.96 10.14 -2.45
N LYS A 43 8.67 9.55 -3.61
CA LYS A 43 8.86 10.21 -4.89
C LYS A 43 8.11 11.55 -4.98
N GLU A 44 6.85 11.57 -4.55
CA GLU A 44 6.02 12.77 -4.56
C GLU A 44 6.55 13.83 -3.59
N TRP A 45 7.03 13.42 -2.40
CA TRP A 45 7.71 14.34 -1.49
C TRP A 45 9.00 14.91 -2.08
N PHE A 46 9.79 14.10 -2.79
CA PHE A 46 11.00 14.58 -3.44
C PHE A 46 10.71 15.53 -4.59
N ASP A 47 9.64 15.29 -5.36
CA ASP A 47 9.19 16.22 -6.39
C ASP A 47 8.74 17.56 -5.79
N PHE A 48 8.13 17.56 -4.60
CA PHE A 48 7.88 18.79 -3.84
C PHE A 48 9.16 19.48 -3.37
N PHE A 49 10.14 18.73 -2.84
CA PHE A 49 11.43 19.30 -2.41
C PHE A 49 12.23 19.86 -3.60
N ASP A 50 12.09 19.25 -4.78
CA ASP A 50 12.62 19.72 -6.05
C ASP A 50 11.81 20.89 -6.65
N LYS A 51 10.76 21.38 -5.96
CA LYS A 51 9.85 22.46 -6.41
C LYS A 51 9.09 22.17 -7.71
N LYS A 52 8.90 20.89 -8.07
CA LYS A 52 8.15 20.48 -9.27
C LYS A 52 6.64 20.45 -9.06
N ILE A 53 6.21 20.19 -7.83
CA ILE A 53 4.80 20.19 -7.42
C ILE A 53 4.62 21.03 -6.15
N SER A 54 3.40 21.50 -5.89
CA SER A 54 3.08 22.19 -4.64
C SER A 54 2.90 21.19 -3.50
N LYS A 55 2.96 21.68 -2.24
CA LYS A 55 2.71 20.84 -1.06
C LYS A 55 1.30 20.25 -1.07
N GLU A 56 0.32 21.04 -1.49
CA GLU A 56 -1.09 20.62 -1.59
C GLU A 56 -1.27 19.50 -2.62
N GLU A 57 -0.44 19.47 -3.66
CA GLU A 57 -0.50 18.45 -4.71
C GLU A 57 0.13 17.12 -4.29
N VAL A 58 1.00 17.10 -3.27
CA VAL A 58 1.68 15.87 -2.82
C VAL A 58 0.67 14.78 -2.43
N GLU A 59 -0.30 15.10 -1.57
CA GLU A 59 -1.31 14.12 -1.13
C GLU A 59 -2.11 13.58 -2.32
N ASN A 60 -2.55 14.47 -3.20
CA ASN A 60 -3.32 14.12 -4.40
C ASN A 60 -2.54 13.15 -5.30
N GLN A 61 -1.24 13.40 -5.51
CA GLN A 61 -0.37 12.55 -6.31
C GLN A 61 -0.14 11.18 -5.66
N ILE A 62 0.10 11.14 -4.34
CA ILE A 62 0.26 9.87 -3.60
C ILE A 62 -1.02 9.03 -3.72
N VAL A 63 -2.20 9.65 -3.54
CA VAL A 63 -3.50 8.97 -3.69
C VAL A 63 -3.68 8.44 -5.10
N LYS A 64 -3.44 9.28 -6.12
CA LYS A 64 -3.58 8.92 -7.53
C LYS A 64 -2.66 7.76 -7.93
N ASN A 65 -1.39 7.84 -7.55
CA ASN A 65 -0.39 6.83 -7.90
C ASN A 65 -0.62 5.52 -7.15
N THR A 66 -1.04 5.58 -5.88
CA THR A 66 -1.42 4.39 -5.10
C THR A 66 -2.62 3.68 -5.71
N ASN A 67 -3.66 4.41 -6.16
CA ASN A 67 -4.80 3.81 -6.85
C ASN A 67 -4.40 3.17 -8.19
N ARG A 68 -3.51 3.82 -8.97
CA ARG A 68 -2.99 3.25 -10.21
C ARG A 68 -2.21 1.96 -9.95
N TYR A 69 -1.41 1.94 -8.88
CA TYR A 69 -0.66 0.76 -8.47
C TYR A 69 -1.60 -0.37 -8.00
N ALA A 70 -2.59 -0.08 -7.16
CA ALA A 70 -3.59 -1.06 -6.72
C ALA A 70 -4.34 -1.67 -7.92
N LYS A 71 -4.74 -0.85 -8.90
CA LYS A 71 -5.35 -1.36 -10.15
C LYS A 71 -4.42 -2.33 -10.88
N LYS A 72 -3.13 -1.98 -11.04
CA LYS A 72 -2.14 -2.86 -11.67
C LYS A 72 -1.98 -4.18 -10.92
N GLN A 73 -1.90 -4.13 -9.58
CA GLN A 73 -1.83 -5.33 -8.75
C GLN A 73 -3.06 -6.22 -8.96
N LEU A 74 -4.27 -5.65 -8.91
CA LEU A 74 -5.51 -6.40 -9.16
C LEU A 74 -5.53 -7.05 -10.55
N THR A 75 -5.11 -6.33 -11.59
CA THR A 75 -5.01 -6.89 -12.95
C THR A 75 -3.99 -8.04 -13.01
N TRP A 76 -2.82 -7.87 -12.41
CA TRP A 76 -1.78 -8.91 -12.39
C TRP A 76 -2.25 -10.14 -11.63
N PHE A 77 -2.91 -9.98 -10.48
CA PHE A 77 -3.49 -11.10 -9.72
C PHE A 77 -4.55 -11.86 -10.52
N LYS A 78 -5.48 -11.14 -11.16
CA LYS A 78 -6.51 -11.75 -12.01
C LYS A 78 -5.95 -12.57 -13.17
N LYS A 79 -4.83 -12.13 -13.75
CA LYS A 79 -4.21 -12.80 -14.90
C LYS A 79 -3.39 -14.02 -14.48
N ASN A 80 -2.65 -13.93 -13.38
CA ASN A 80 -1.64 -14.94 -13.03
C ASN A 80 -2.13 -15.97 -12.01
N PHE A 81 -3.19 -15.68 -11.27
CA PHE A 81 -3.78 -16.62 -10.33
C PHE A 81 -5.20 -16.95 -10.77
N LYS A 82 -5.52 -18.25 -10.87
CA LYS A 82 -6.91 -18.75 -10.83
C LYS A 82 -7.44 -18.59 -9.39
N TYR A 83 -7.40 -17.38 -8.85
CA TYR A 83 -7.83 -17.11 -7.49
C TYR A 83 -9.31 -16.73 -7.54
N ASN A 84 -10.15 -17.52 -6.87
CA ASN A 84 -11.48 -17.06 -6.50
C ASN A 84 -11.27 -15.87 -5.57
N PHE A 85 -11.61 -14.65 -6.04
CA PHE A 85 -11.53 -13.45 -5.22
C PHE A 85 -12.31 -13.68 -3.93
N ILE A 86 -11.58 -13.87 -2.82
CA ILE A 86 -12.16 -13.88 -1.50
C ILE A 86 -12.62 -12.45 -1.27
N ASN A 87 -13.91 -12.19 -1.47
CA ASN A 87 -14.50 -10.93 -1.02
C ASN A 87 -14.16 -10.78 0.47
N GLU A 88 -13.77 -9.57 0.88
CA GLU A 88 -13.23 -9.25 2.22
C GLU A 88 -14.10 -9.71 3.40
N ILE A 89 -15.35 -10.12 3.13
CA ILE A 89 -16.28 -10.69 4.09
C ILE A 89 -15.84 -12.09 4.59
N LYS A 90 -14.97 -12.81 3.87
CA LYS A 90 -14.56 -14.19 4.24
C LYS A 90 -13.20 -14.33 4.92
N VAL A 91 -12.52 -13.22 5.25
CA VAL A 91 -11.21 -13.34 5.93
C VAL A 91 -11.37 -13.96 7.32
N GLN A 92 -12.43 -13.59 8.06
CA GLN A 92 -12.69 -14.13 9.39
C GLN A 92 -13.05 -15.62 9.37
N SER A 93 -13.82 -16.07 8.36
CA SER A 93 -14.13 -17.50 8.22
C SER A 93 -12.88 -18.32 7.86
N ILE A 94 -12.00 -17.76 7.02
CA ILE A 94 -10.75 -18.44 6.63
C ILE A 94 -9.75 -18.50 7.79
N ILE A 95 -9.67 -17.46 8.63
CA ILE A 95 -8.85 -17.50 9.86
C ILE A 95 -9.35 -18.62 10.79
N ASN A 96 -10.67 -18.77 10.93
CA ASN A 96 -11.27 -19.85 11.71
C ASN A 96 -11.02 -21.23 11.07
N ASP A 97 -11.13 -21.36 9.75
CA ASP A 97 -10.86 -22.62 9.05
C ASP A 97 -9.37 -23.03 9.17
N LEU A 98 -8.45 -22.05 9.15
CA LEU A 98 -7.01 -22.30 9.32
C LEU A 98 -6.63 -22.65 10.76
N SER A 99 -7.28 -22.05 11.77
CA SER A 99 -7.06 -22.39 13.18
C SER A 99 -7.64 -23.75 13.58
N THR A 100 -8.62 -24.25 12.80
CA THR A 100 -9.22 -25.58 13.00
C THR A 100 -8.46 -26.70 12.27
N SER A 101 -7.60 -26.37 11.31
CA SER A 101 -6.82 -27.37 10.58
C SER A 101 -5.62 -27.87 11.40
N GLU A 102 -5.57 -29.17 11.71
CA GLU A 102 -4.51 -29.83 12.51
C GLU A 102 -3.09 -29.70 11.93
N LYS A 103 -2.93 -29.17 10.71
CA LYS A 103 -1.63 -29.03 10.04
C LYS A 103 -0.71 -27.96 10.60
N PHE A 104 -1.17 -27.05 11.47
CA PHE A 104 -0.33 -26.01 12.07
C PHE A 104 0.25 -26.36 13.46
N LYS A 105 -0.21 -27.43 14.12
CA LYS A 105 0.31 -27.84 15.45
C LYS A 105 1.75 -28.38 15.40
N TYR A 106 2.23 -28.87 14.26
CA TYR A 106 3.55 -29.51 14.16
C TYR A 106 4.73 -28.54 13.93
N SER A 107 4.50 -27.23 13.76
CA SER A 107 5.57 -26.26 13.46
C SER A 107 6.00 -25.36 14.64
N LEU A 108 5.42 -25.52 15.83
CA LEU A 108 5.75 -24.71 17.01
C LEU A 108 6.38 -25.51 18.16
N ASN A 109 6.65 -26.81 17.97
CA ASN A 109 7.29 -27.68 18.96
C ASN A 109 8.60 -28.33 18.45
N ASN A 110 9.28 -27.73 17.47
CA ASN A 110 10.67 -28.07 17.13
C ASN A 110 11.50 -26.80 16.97
#